data_AF-A0A8J5Q6Z8-F1
#
_entry.id   AF-A0A8J5Q6Z8-F1
#
_cell.length_a   1.000
_cell.length_b   1.000
_cell.length_c   1.000
_cell.angle_alpha   90.00
_cell.angle_beta   90.00
_cell.angle_gamma   90.00
#
_symmetry.space_group_name_H-M   'P 1'
#
loop_
_entity.id
_entity.type
_entity.pdbx_description
1 polymer ?
#
loop_
_entity_poly.entity_id
_entity_poly.type
_entity_poly.pdbx_seq_one_letter_code
_entity_poly.pdbx_strand_id
1 'polypeptide(L)'
;MFYTSPYLRTRQTCNNIIEGIKDLEGVEYTVREEPRMREQDFGNFQQSAEEMEKIWEERAHYGHFFYRIPYGESAADVYDRVASFNESLFRQFKFDNFPNVLVLVSHGIWSRVFLMKWFRWTFEDFESLKNIPHCQYLIMKQNLKTSKFNLKTPLLTWDDVDDDDMESEICKEVVDELNTNKWNVLSAEDMDVSSIIQAQKRAINSTREKNKRIQEMFHKIQITIDPPPNGNNNTNNNNNKLSDKLSPRFKYDNQSVANSTEEIGSSGCAHSHENGNENMNEKENS
;
A
#
# COMPACT_ATOMS: atom_id res chain seq x y z
N MET A 1 18.31 -9.99 16.26
CA MET A 1 17.19 -9.38 17.04
C MET A 1 15.88 -9.66 16.34
N PHE A 2 14.83 -9.93 17.10
CA PHE A 2 13.46 -10.12 16.63
C PHE A 2 12.59 -8.95 17.07
N TYR A 3 11.81 -8.41 16.15
CA TYR A 3 10.60 -7.67 16.48
C TYR A 3 9.39 -8.50 16.07
N THR A 4 8.41 -8.59 16.96
CA THR A 4 7.14 -9.27 16.66
C THR A 4 5.95 -8.36 16.95
N SER A 5 4.93 -8.48 16.11
CA SER A 5 3.62 -7.89 16.38
C SER A 5 2.98 -8.51 17.63
N PRO A 6 2.18 -7.76 18.41
CA PRO A 6 1.58 -8.26 19.65
C PRO A 6 0.50 -9.34 19.46
N TYR A 7 0.08 -9.61 18.22
CA TYR A 7 -0.95 -10.59 17.95
C TYR A 7 -0.47 -12.03 18.22
N LEU A 8 -1.38 -12.88 18.69
CA LEU A 8 -1.03 -14.25 19.07
C LEU A 8 -0.39 -15.03 17.92
N ARG A 9 -0.92 -14.89 16.70
CA ARG A 9 -0.39 -15.57 15.50
C ARG A 9 1.07 -15.22 15.23
N THR A 10 1.45 -13.95 15.36
CA THR A 10 2.84 -13.51 15.14
C THR A 10 3.76 -13.89 16.30
N ARG A 11 3.26 -13.89 17.53
CA ARG A 11 3.99 -14.42 18.69
C ARG A 11 4.28 -15.91 18.53
N GLN A 12 3.29 -16.71 18.12
CA GLN A 12 3.44 -18.14 17.86
C GLN A 12 4.45 -18.41 16.74
N THR A 13 4.35 -17.71 15.61
CA THR A 13 5.32 -17.82 14.52
C THR A 13 6.74 -17.45 14.98
N CYS A 14 6.89 -16.35 15.73
CA CYS A 14 8.18 -15.95 16.30
C CYS A 14 8.77 -17.03 17.21
N ASN A 15 7.95 -17.60 18.11
CA ASN A 15 8.37 -18.66 19.02
C ASN A 15 8.81 -19.92 18.27
N ASN A 16 8.10 -20.31 17.20
CA ASN A 16 8.47 -21.47 16.40
C ASN A 16 9.79 -21.26 15.65
N ILE A 17 10.06 -20.05 15.16
CA ILE A 17 11.36 -19.71 14.55
C ILE A 17 12.46 -19.82 15.61
N ILE A 18 12.23 -19.25 16.80
CA ILE A 18 13.18 -19.29 17.92
C ILE A 18 13.47 -20.72 18.35
N GLU A 19 12.44 -21.56 18.47
CA GLU A 19 12.57 -22.97 18.82
C GLU A 19 13.48 -23.73 17.84
N GLY A 20 13.44 -23.37 16.55
CA GLY A 20 14.30 -23.95 15.52
C GLY A 20 15.76 -23.48 15.55
N ILE A 21 16.08 -22.37 16.24
CA ILE A 21 17.45 -21.80 16.27
C ILE A 21 18.08 -21.77 17.65
N LYS A 22 17.35 -22.05 18.72
CA LYS A 22 17.81 -21.86 20.11
C LYS A 22 19.04 -22.69 20.48
N ASP A 23 19.22 -23.85 19.83
CA ASP A 23 20.31 -24.78 20.10
C ASP A 23 21.50 -24.60 19.13
N LEU A 24 21.46 -23.57 18.27
CA LEU A 24 22.55 -23.26 17.35
C LEU A 24 23.68 -22.53 18.09
N GLU A 25 24.88 -23.11 18.03
CA GLU A 25 26.07 -22.53 18.64
C GLU A 25 26.39 -21.15 18.04
N GLY A 26 26.69 -20.17 18.92
CA GLY A 26 27.04 -18.81 18.53
C GLY A 26 25.87 -17.91 18.09
N VAL A 27 24.62 -18.37 18.22
CA VAL A 27 23.43 -17.58 17.89
C VAL A 27 22.83 -16.98 19.17
N GLU A 28 23.05 -15.68 19.36
CA GLU A 28 22.38 -14.90 20.40
C GLU A 28 21.21 -14.09 19.82
N TYR A 29 20.09 -14.04 20.54
CA TYR A 29 18.94 -13.26 20.11
C TYR A 29 18.25 -12.56 21.27
N THR A 30 17.56 -11.48 20.90
CA THR A 30 16.66 -10.74 21.77
C THR A 30 15.33 -10.59 21.04
N VAL A 31 14.23 -10.64 21.79
CA VAL A 31 12.87 -10.49 21.25
C VAL A 31 12.26 -9.23 21.83
N ARG A 32 11.67 -8.41 20.98
CA ARG A 32 10.92 -7.22 21.36
C ARG A 32 9.56 -7.24 20.70
N GLU A 33 8.56 -6.83 21.45
CA GLU A 33 7.24 -6.60 20.91
C GLU A 33 7.11 -5.17 20.40
N GLU A 34 6.50 -5.00 19.23
CA GLU A 34 6.27 -3.70 18.62
C GLU A 34 4.78 -3.54 18.24
N PRO A 35 4.00 -2.76 19.01
CA PRO A 35 2.60 -2.53 18.73
C PRO A 35 2.34 -1.90 17.36
N ARG A 36 3.27 -1.13 16.80
CA ARG A 36 3.12 -0.54 15.45
C ARG A 36 3.23 -1.57 14.32
N MET A 37 3.58 -2.82 14.62
CA MET A 37 3.64 -3.96 13.68
C MET A 37 2.34 -4.77 13.62
N ARG A 38 1.22 -4.29 14.19
CA ARG A 38 -0.11 -4.91 14.04
C ARG A 38 -0.57 -4.93 12.59
N GLU A 39 -1.47 -5.85 12.26
CA GLU A 39 -2.12 -5.83 10.94
C GLU A 39 -3.03 -4.60 10.79
N GLN A 40 -3.42 -4.24 9.57
CA GLN A 40 -4.51 -3.29 9.31
C GLN A 40 -5.73 -3.65 10.16
N ASP A 41 -6.30 -2.66 10.85
CA ASP A 41 -7.55 -2.85 11.59
C ASP A 41 -8.75 -2.82 10.64
N PHE A 42 -9.65 -3.80 10.75
CA PHE A 42 -10.87 -3.90 9.96
C PHE A 42 -12.10 -3.36 10.72
N GLY A 43 -11.90 -2.77 11.90
CA GLY A 43 -12.94 -2.11 12.68
C GLY A 43 -13.75 -3.03 13.58
N ASN A 44 -14.90 -2.55 14.06
CA ASN A 44 -15.74 -3.26 15.01
C ASN A 44 -16.67 -4.25 14.28
N PHE A 45 -16.50 -5.55 14.55
CA PHE A 45 -17.18 -6.70 13.92
C PHE A 45 -18.69 -6.79 14.21
N GLN A 46 -19.50 -5.84 13.75
CA GLN A 46 -20.95 -5.81 14.01
C GLN A 46 -21.84 -5.61 12.78
N GLN A 47 -21.26 -5.59 11.57
CA GLN A 47 -22.00 -5.31 10.35
C GLN A 47 -22.68 -6.54 9.75
N SER A 48 -23.79 -6.33 9.04
CA SER A 48 -24.52 -7.38 8.32
C SER A 48 -23.76 -7.87 7.07
N ALA A 49 -24.21 -8.96 6.44
CA ALA A 49 -23.59 -9.50 5.23
C ALA A 49 -23.60 -8.49 4.08
N GLU A 50 -24.73 -7.82 3.92
CA GLU A 50 -24.96 -6.83 2.86
C GLU A 50 -24.07 -5.60 3.06
N GLU A 51 -23.93 -5.12 4.30
CA GLU A 51 -23.02 -4.02 4.61
C GLU A 51 -21.56 -4.40 4.33
N MET A 52 -21.21 -5.66 4.60
CA MET A 52 -19.89 -6.17 4.33
C MET A 52 -19.59 -6.29 2.85
N GLU A 53 -20.49 -6.88 2.08
CA GLU A 53 -20.35 -6.95 0.63
C GLU A 53 -20.12 -5.56 0.03
N LYS A 54 -20.92 -4.58 0.45
CA LYS A 54 -20.77 -3.19 -0.01
C LYS A 54 -19.39 -2.60 0.33
N ILE A 55 -18.89 -2.84 1.54
CA ILE A 55 -17.55 -2.38 1.96
C ILE A 55 -16.46 -3.00 1.08
N TRP A 56 -16.57 -4.29 0.76
CA TRP A 56 -15.62 -4.98 -0.09
C TRP A 56 -15.67 -4.51 -1.54
N GLU A 57 -16.87 -4.28 -2.09
CA GLU A 57 -17.05 -3.71 -3.42
C GLU A 57 -16.49 -2.28 -3.53
N GLU A 58 -16.78 -1.44 -2.53
CA GLU A 58 -16.23 -0.08 -2.44
C GLU A 58 -14.70 -0.11 -2.33
N ARG A 59 -14.15 -1.01 -1.49
CA ARG A 59 -12.71 -1.20 -1.33
C ARG A 59 -12.05 -1.65 -2.63
N ALA A 60 -12.67 -2.56 -3.37
CA ALA A 60 -12.18 -3.02 -4.67
C ALA A 60 -12.16 -1.88 -5.71
N HIS A 61 -13.13 -0.96 -5.68
CA HIS A 61 -13.15 0.20 -6.57
C HIS A 61 -12.17 1.30 -6.15
N TYR A 62 -12.06 1.57 -4.86
CA TYR A 62 -11.29 2.69 -4.31
C TYR A 62 -9.79 2.38 -4.18
N GLY A 63 -9.44 1.09 -4.09
CA GLY A 63 -8.07 0.61 -3.91
C GLY A 63 -7.72 0.36 -2.45
N HIS A 64 -6.86 -0.63 -2.22
CA HIS A 64 -6.53 -1.11 -0.87
C HIS A 64 -5.80 -0.05 -0.03
N PHE A 65 -5.06 0.85 -0.66
CA PHE A 65 -4.19 1.81 0.02
C PHE A 65 -4.97 2.95 0.67
N PHE A 66 -5.91 3.55 -0.06
CA PHE A 66 -6.65 4.75 0.39
C PHE A 66 -8.01 4.44 1.00
N TYR A 67 -8.60 3.28 0.73
CA TYR A 67 -9.90 2.95 1.30
C TYR A 67 -9.78 2.78 2.81
N ARG A 68 -10.54 3.58 3.57
CA ARG A 68 -10.64 3.46 5.02
C ARG A 68 -11.88 2.67 5.37
N ILE A 69 -11.68 1.49 5.94
CA ILE A 69 -12.76 0.62 6.40
C ILE A 69 -13.49 1.33 7.56
N PRO A 70 -14.83 1.28 7.64
CA PRO A 70 -15.59 1.85 8.75
C PRO A 70 -15.08 1.37 10.11
N TYR A 71 -14.80 2.32 11.01
CA TYR A 71 -14.22 2.08 12.34
C TYR A 71 -12.84 1.37 12.34
N GLY A 72 -12.20 1.17 11.19
CA GLY A 72 -10.91 0.52 11.02
C GLY A 72 -9.82 1.47 10.51
N GLU A 73 -8.80 0.88 9.88
CA GLU A 73 -7.65 1.57 9.27
C GLU A 73 -7.73 1.48 7.73
N SER A 74 -7.15 2.46 7.04
CA SER A 74 -6.67 2.34 5.65
C SER A 74 -5.21 1.88 5.63
N ALA A 75 -4.69 1.40 4.50
CA ALA A 75 -3.25 1.11 4.42
C ALA A 75 -2.39 2.39 4.50
N ALA A 76 -2.95 3.56 4.18
CA ALA A 76 -2.32 4.85 4.45
C ALA A 76 -2.16 5.12 5.96
N ASP A 77 -3.14 4.75 6.79
CA ASP A 77 -3.00 4.85 8.25
C ASP A 77 -1.90 3.89 8.76
N VAL A 78 -1.81 2.68 8.16
CA VAL A 78 -0.71 1.73 8.41
C VAL A 78 0.64 2.32 8.00
N TYR A 79 0.70 3.07 6.89
CA TYR A 79 1.91 3.69 6.37
C TYR A 79 2.50 4.70 7.34
N ASP A 80 1.67 5.48 8.04
CA ASP A 80 2.13 6.46 9.02
C ASP A 80 2.77 5.79 10.24
N ARG A 81 2.15 4.73 10.78
CA ARG A 81 2.74 3.98 11.90
C ARG A 81 4.01 3.23 11.48
N VAL A 82 4.06 2.69 10.27
CA VAL A 82 5.28 2.12 9.66
C VAL A 82 6.37 3.18 9.51
N ALA A 83 6.04 4.40 9.07
CA ALA A 83 7.00 5.49 8.95
C ALA A 83 7.65 5.80 10.30
N SER A 84 6.84 5.94 11.36
CA SER A 84 7.36 6.16 12.72
C SER A 84 8.20 4.97 13.22
N PHE A 85 7.85 3.74 12.85
CA PHE A 85 8.63 2.55 13.18
C PHE A 85 10.00 2.60 12.51
N ASN A 86 10.03 2.91 11.21
CA ASN A 86 11.25 3.05 10.43
C ASN A 86 12.18 4.11 11.02
N GLU A 87 11.66 5.25 11.46
CA GLU A 87 12.47 6.27 12.13
C GLU A 87 13.15 5.74 13.40
N SER A 88 12.39 5.04 14.25
CA SER A 88 12.94 4.38 15.44
C SER A 88 13.98 3.33 15.09
N LEU A 89 13.74 2.54 14.04
CA LEU A 89 14.64 1.50 13.59
C LEU A 89 15.95 2.08 13.02
N PHE A 90 15.86 3.13 12.18
CA PHE A 90 17.03 3.81 11.62
C PHE A 90 17.90 4.47 12.69
N ARG A 91 17.30 4.96 13.79
CA ARG A 91 18.09 5.43 14.94
C ARG A 91 18.84 4.28 15.60
N GLN A 92 18.24 3.10 15.71
CA GLN A 92 18.89 1.94 16.32
C GLN A 92 20.05 1.38 15.49
N PHE A 93 19.99 1.46 14.16
CA PHE A 93 21.08 1.06 13.29
C PHE A 93 22.39 1.83 13.52
N LYS A 94 22.35 2.97 14.22
CA LYS A 94 23.53 3.76 14.56
C LYS A 94 24.29 3.22 15.77
N PHE A 95 23.74 2.26 16.51
CA PHE A 95 24.43 1.65 17.65
C PHE A 95 25.34 0.52 17.16
N ASP A 96 26.60 0.52 17.60
CA ASP A 96 27.60 -0.48 17.20
C ASP A 96 27.24 -1.91 17.62
N ASN A 97 26.38 -2.06 18.64
CA ASN A 97 25.86 -3.33 19.11
C ASN A 97 24.57 -3.79 18.39
N PHE A 98 24.15 -3.09 17.34
CA PHE A 98 22.97 -3.50 16.59
C PHE A 98 23.23 -4.88 15.93
N PRO A 99 22.32 -5.86 16.10
CA PRO A 99 22.57 -7.21 15.60
C PRO A 99 22.73 -7.29 14.08
N ASN A 100 23.57 -8.22 13.63
CA ASN A 100 23.83 -8.48 12.21
C ASN A 100 22.59 -8.96 11.42
N VAL A 101 21.61 -9.55 12.11
CA VAL A 101 20.34 -9.99 11.54
C VAL A 101 19.17 -9.41 12.34
N LEU A 102 18.26 -8.76 11.62
CA LEU A 102 16.98 -8.29 12.10
C LEU A 102 15.86 -9.13 11.49
N VAL A 103 15.02 -9.72 12.33
CA VAL A 103 13.83 -10.46 11.91
C VAL A 103 12.59 -9.70 12.36
N LEU A 104 11.69 -9.42 11.42
CA LEU A 104 10.42 -8.75 11.66
C LEU A 104 9.30 -9.77 11.45
N VAL A 105 8.56 -10.12 12.50
CA VAL A 105 7.44 -11.07 12.43
C VAL A 105 6.13 -10.27 12.51
N SER A 106 5.46 -10.12 11.38
CA SER A 106 4.26 -9.28 11.23
C SER A 106 3.26 -9.94 10.26
N HIS A 107 2.53 -9.13 9.49
CA HIS A 107 1.36 -9.52 8.71
C HIS A 107 1.46 -9.05 7.26
N GLY A 108 0.49 -9.42 6.43
CA GLY A 108 0.54 -9.23 4.97
C GLY A 108 0.51 -7.76 4.57
N ILE A 109 -0.53 -7.03 4.97
CA ILE A 109 -0.66 -5.60 4.61
C ILE A 109 0.46 -4.81 5.26
N TRP A 110 0.75 -5.06 6.55
CA TRP A 110 1.87 -4.40 7.21
C TRP A 110 3.20 -4.59 6.46
N SER A 111 3.50 -5.81 5.99
CA SER A 111 4.75 -6.10 5.26
C SER A 111 4.81 -5.40 3.90
N ARG A 112 3.70 -5.39 3.14
CA ARG A 112 3.62 -4.64 1.88
C ARG A 112 3.84 -3.14 2.10
N VAL A 113 3.20 -2.56 3.12
CA VAL A 113 3.35 -1.15 3.49
C VAL A 113 4.76 -0.83 4.00
N PHE A 114 5.36 -1.73 4.78
CA PHE A 114 6.75 -1.62 5.19
C PHE A 114 7.70 -1.52 3.99
N LEU A 115 7.55 -2.42 3.01
CA LEU A 115 8.36 -2.40 1.80
C LEU A 115 8.11 -1.14 0.95
N MET A 116 6.85 -0.75 0.76
CA MET A 116 6.50 0.50 0.09
C MET A 116 7.19 1.70 0.74
N LYS A 117 7.09 1.82 2.07
CA LYS A 117 7.74 2.91 2.82
C LYS A 117 9.26 2.84 2.70
N TRP A 118 9.83 1.64 2.80
CA TRP A 118 11.27 1.42 2.81
C TRP A 118 11.93 1.76 1.48
N PHE A 119 11.34 1.27 0.39
CA PHE A 119 11.85 1.44 -0.97
C PHE A 119 11.31 2.68 -1.68
N ARG A 120 10.40 3.42 -1.04
CA ARG A 120 9.72 4.60 -1.61
C ARG A 120 8.98 4.25 -2.89
N TRP A 121 8.31 3.10 -2.89
CA TRP A 121 7.43 2.73 -3.98
C TRP A 121 6.25 3.68 -4.07
N THR A 122 5.74 3.82 -5.28
CA THR A 122 4.52 4.59 -5.54
C THR A 122 3.30 3.86 -4.99
N PHE A 123 2.16 4.54 -4.91
CA PHE A 123 0.93 3.85 -4.50
C PHE A 123 0.51 2.85 -5.59
N GLU A 124 0.74 3.16 -6.86
CA GLU A 124 0.45 2.27 -7.99
C GLU A 124 1.25 0.97 -7.91
N ASP A 125 2.55 1.08 -7.57
CA ASP A 125 3.38 -0.10 -7.31
C ASP A 125 2.78 -0.94 -6.17
N PHE A 126 2.34 -0.30 -5.08
CA PHE A 126 1.72 -1.01 -3.96
C PHE A 126 0.43 -1.73 -4.34
N GLU A 127 -0.47 -1.09 -5.09
CA GLU A 127 -1.74 -1.67 -5.55
C GLU A 127 -1.52 -2.82 -6.54
N SER A 128 -0.42 -2.79 -7.30
CA SER A 128 -0.09 -3.86 -8.23
C SER A 128 0.35 -5.17 -7.55
N LEU A 129 0.79 -5.10 -6.29
CA LEU A 129 1.28 -6.26 -5.54
C LEU A 129 0.14 -7.24 -5.23
N LYS A 130 0.42 -8.52 -5.40
CA LYS A 130 -0.39 -9.62 -4.87
C LYS A 130 -0.21 -9.78 -3.37
N ASN A 131 -1.10 -10.55 -2.77
CA ASN A 131 -0.99 -10.90 -1.37
C ASN A 131 0.23 -11.80 -1.10
N ILE A 132 0.89 -11.53 0.02
CA ILE A 132 2.08 -12.28 0.46
C ILE A 132 1.59 -13.58 1.11
N PRO A 133 1.98 -14.76 0.61
CA PRO A 133 1.61 -16.03 1.22
C PRO A 133 1.96 -16.12 2.70
N HIS A 134 1.14 -16.86 3.44
CA HIS A 134 1.37 -17.09 4.86
C HIS A 134 2.77 -17.67 5.13
N CYS A 135 3.44 -17.12 6.14
CA CYS A 135 4.78 -17.54 6.57
C CYS A 135 5.88 -17.40 5.50
N GLN A 136 5.67 -16.65 4.41
CA GLN A 136 6.73 -16.37 3.43
C GLN A 136 7.79 -15.43 4.03
N TYR A 137 9.07 -15.77 3.81
CA TYR A 137 10.19 -14.89 4.17
C TYR A 137 10.43 -13.81 3.12
N LEU A 138 10.40 -12.55 3.56
CA LEU A 138 10.81 -11.39 2.78
C LEU A 138 12.25 -11.01 3.17
N ILE A 139 13.20 -11.25 2.28
CA ILE A 139 14.62 -11.09 2.56
C ILE A 139 15.10 -9.77 1.97
N MET A 140 15.58 -8.88 2.83
CA MET A 140 16.26 -7.64 2.44
C MET A 140 17.74 -7.75 2.78
N LYS A 141 18.61 -7.55 1.79
CA LYS A 141 20.06 -7.62 1.98
C LYS A 141 20.70 -6.24 1.84
N GLN A 142 21.46 -5.84 2.86
CA GLN A 142 22.26 -4.64 2.79
C GLN A 142 23.42 -4.80 1.80
N ASN A 143 23.59 -3.82 0.94
CA ASN A 143 24.76 -3.69 0.09
C ASN A 143 25.87 -3.01 0.88
N LEU A 144 26.98 -3.71 1.10
CA LEU A 144 28.10 -3.24 1.92
C LEU A 144 28.77 -1.96 1.42
N LYS A 145 28.67 -1.67 0.10
CA LYS A 145 29.30 -0.48 -0.49
C LYS A 145 28.44 0.77 -0.38
N THR A 146 27.11 0.60 -0.48
CA THR A 146 26.16 1.73 -0.53
C THR A 146 25.38 1.89 0.78
N SER A 147 25.48 0.92 1.68
CA SER A 147 24.67 0.78 2.90
C SER A 147 23.15 0.70 2.65
N LYS A 148 22.71 0.65 1.38
CA LYS A 148 21.30 0.50 0.98
C LYS A 148 20.88 -0.95 1.03
N PHE A 149 19.61 -1.19 1.36
CA PHE A 149 19.03 -2.52 1.28
C PHE A 149 18.48 -2.79 -0.11
N ASN A 150 18.54 -4.05 -0.53
CA ASN A 150 17.93 -4.55 -1.75
C ASN A 150 17.00 -5.69 -1.36
N LEU A 151 15.76 -5.66 -1.87
CA LEU A 151 14.85 -6.78 -1.72
C LEU A 151 15.34 -7.96 -2.58
N LYS A 152 15.46 -9.13 -1.96
CA LYS A 152 15.91 -10.38 -2.61
C LYS A 152 14.76 -11.31 -2.91
N THR A 153 13.72 -11.30 -2.09
CA THR A 153 12.50 -12.06 -2.37
C THR A 153 11.72 -11.35 -3.47
N PRO A 154 11.47 -11.98 -4.63
CA PRO A 154 10.58 -11.41 -5.63
C PRO A 154 9.16 -11.35 -5.05
N LEU A 155 8.49 -10.21 -5.25
CA LEU A 155 7.06 -10.09 -5.00
C LEU A 155 6.33 -10.29 -6.31
N LEU A 156 5.21 -10.99 -6.24
CA LEU A 156 4.32 -11.15 -7.39
C LEU A 156 3.43 -9.92 -7.50
N THR A 157 3.17 -9.53 -8.74
CA THR A 157 2.21 -8.50 -9.10
C THR A 157 1.08 -9.11 -9.92
N TRP A 158 -0.01 -8.38 -10.08
CA TRP A 158 -1.09 -8.76 -10.98
C TRP A 158 -0.68 -8.79 -12.45
N ASP A 159 0.44 -8.16 -12.81
CA ASP A 159 1.02 -8.26 -14.15
C ASP A 159 1.69 -9.61 -14.42
N ASP A 160 2.06 -10.34 -13.36
CA ASP A 160 2.67 -11.67 -13.43
C ASP A 160 1.62 -12.80 -13.53
N VAL A 161 0.32 -12.47 -13.54
CA VAL A 161 -0.78 -13.43 -13.62
C VAL A 161 -1.31 -13.50 -15.04
N ASP A 162 -1.41 -14.72 -15.57
CA ASP A 162 -2.03 -14.97 -16.87
C ASP A 162 -3.53 -14.66 -16.83
N ASP A 163 -4.06 -14.11 -17.93
CA ASP A 163 -5.46 -13.68 -18.01
C ASP A 163 -6.45 -14.82 -17.75
N ASP A 164 -6.08 -16.05 -18.12
CA ASP A 164 -6.88 -17.26 -17.90
C ASP A 164 -6.97 -17.64 -16.40
N ASP A 165 -5.95 -17.35 -15.61
CA ASP A 165 -5.88 -17.70 -14.19
C ASP A 165 -6.36 -16.58 -13.26
N MET A 166 -6.52 -15.37 -13.78
CA MET A 166 -6.80 -14.14 -13.02
C MET A 166 -7.99 -14.27 -12.07
N GLU A 167 -9.10 -14.82 -12.54
CA GLU A 167 -10.32 -14.96 -11.73
C GLU A 167 -10.13 -15.93 -10.56
N SER A 168 -9.40 -17.03 -10.79
CA SER A 168 -9.09 -18.01 -9.76
C SER A 168 -8.16 -17.44 -8.69
N GLU A 169 -7.19 -16.61 -9.09
CA GLU A 169 -6.24 -15.96 -8.18
C GLU A 169 -6.91 -14.88 -7.35
N ILE A 170 -7.79 -14.07 -7.95
CA ILE A 170 -8.60 -13.09 -7.22
C ILE A 170 -9.50 -13.79 -6.21
N CYS A 171 -10.18 -14.88 -6.61
CA CYS A 171 -11.02 -15.65 -5.71
C CYS A 171 -10.23 -16.17 -4.48
N LYS A 172 -9.03 -16.71 -4.70
CA LYS A 172 -8.14 -17.14 -3.60
C LYS A 172 -7.80 -15.98 -2.67
N GLU A 173 -7.39 -14.82 -3.20
CA GLU A 173 -7.02 -13.68 -2.36
C GLU A 173 -8.21 -13.14 -1.54
N VAL A 174 -9.40 -13.02 -2.15
CA VAL A 174 -10.61 -12.57 -1.46
C VAL A 174 -10.95 -13.53 -0.32
N VAL A 175 -10.96 -14.84 -0.59
CA VAL A 175 -11.27 -15.87 0.42
C VAL A 175 -10.24 -15.86 1.55
N ASP A 176 -8.95 -15.71 1.25
CA ASP A 176 -7.89 -15.67 2.25
C ASP A 176 -7.99 -14.44 3.16
N GLU A 177 -8.32 -13.26 2.60
CA GLU A 177 -8.53 -12.06 3.41
C GLU A 177 -9.79 -12.17 4.29
N LEU A 178 -10.87 -12.77 3.78
CA LEU A 178 -12.07 -13.04 4.58
C LEU A 178 -11.77 -14.02 5.73
N ASN A 179 -11.01 -15.08 5.47
CA ASN A 179 -10.66 -16.06 6.51
C ASN A 179 -9.72 -15.49 7.57
N THR A 180 -8.71 -14.72 7.15
CA THR A 180 -7.69 -14.15 8.05
C THR A 180 -8.30 -13.18 9.07
N ASN A 181 -9.34 -12.47 8.66
CA ASN A 181 -10.01 -11.47 9.49
C ASN A 181 -11.09 -12.05 10.41
N LYS A 182 -11.27 -13.37 10.43
CA LYS A 182 -12.32 -14.06 11.21
C LYS A 182 -13.65 -13.31 11.16
N TRP A 183 -14.19 -13.15 9.96
CA TRP A 183 -15.59 -12.80 9.73
C TRP A 183 -16.49 -13.95 10.20
N ASN A 184 -16.50 -14.23 11.50
CA ASN A 184 -17.04 -15.43 12.12
C ASN A 184 -18.57 -15.40 12.29
N VAL A 185 -19.28 -14.68 11.43
CA VAL A 185 -20.74 -14.47 11.57
C VAL A 185 -21.51 -14.74 10.27
N LEU A 186 -20.83 -14.89 9.13
CA LEU A 186 -21.46 -15.24 7.86
C LEU A 186 -20.55 -16.22 7.16
N SER A 187 -21.09 -17.35 6.72
CA SER A 187 -20.30 -18.26 5.90
C SER A 187 -19.95 -17.53 4.61
N ALA A 188 -18.80 -17.84 4.00
CA ALA A 188 -18.47 -17.34 2.65
C ALA A 188 -19.54 -17.72 1.60
N GLU A 189 -20.47 -18.62 1.96
CA GLU A 189 -21.61 -19.06 1.17
C GLU A 189 -22.79 -18.05 1.24
N ASP A 190 -22.84 -17.17 2.24
CA ASP A 190 -23.91 -16.17 2.46
C ASP A 190 -23.61 -14.79 1.81
N MET A 191 -22.37 -14.56 1.36
CA MET A 191 -21.93 -13.32 0.71
C MET A 191 -21.86 -13.52 -0.80
N ASP A 192 -22.28 -12.55 -1.62
CA ASP A 192 -22.04 -12.62 -3.07
C ASP A 192 -20.56 -12.34 -3.37
N VAL A 193 -19.71 -13.34 -3.17
CA VAL A 193 -18.27 -13.25 -3.45
C VAL A 193 -18.02 -12.98 -4.95
N SER A 194 -18.98 -13.31 -5.83
CA SER A 194 -18.87 -13.09 -7.28
C SER A 194 -18.83 -11.60 -7.62
N SER A 195 -19.67 -10.78 -6.98
CA SER A 195 -19.71 -9.34 -7.20
C SER A 195 -18.37 -8.68 -6.84
N ILE A 196 -17.81 -9.06 -5.69
CA ILE A 196 -16.49 -8.62 -5.19
C ILE A 196 -15.37 -9.05 -6.16
N ILE A 197 -15.34 -10.32 -6.58
CA ILE A 197 -14.35 -10.84 -7.54
C ILE A 197 -14.41 -10.03 -8.84
N GLN A 198 -15.61 -9.77 -9.37
CA GLN A 198 -15.77 -8.99 -10.60
C GLN A 198 -15.31 -7.54 -10.44
N ALA A 199 -15.64 -6.89 -9.33
CA ALA A 199 -15.18 -5.53 -9.03
C ALA A 199 -13.65 -5.46 -8.99
N GLN A 200 -13.01 -6.40 -8.28
CA GLN A 200 -11.55 -6.48 -8.17
C GLN A 200 -10.90 -6.79 -9.53
N LYS A 201 -11.47 -7.70 -10.33
CA LYS A 201 -11.01 -8.01 -11.70
C LYS A 201 -11.06 -6.77 -12.60
N ARG A 202 -12.13 -5.98 -12.55
CA ARG A 202 -12.24 -4.71 -13.31
C ARG A 202 -11.20 -3.70 -12.85
N ALA A 203 -10.98 -3.56 -11.54
CA ALA A 203 -9.99 -2.66 -10.97
C ALA A 203 -8.57 -3.02 -11.43
N ILE A 204 -8.19 -4.30 -11.30
CA ILE A 204 -6.90 -4.83 -11.74
C ILE A 204 -6.69 -4.55 -13.23
N ASN A 205 -7.64 -4.94 -14.10
CA ASN A 205 -7.52 -4.74 -15.55
C ASN A 205 -7.40 -3.26 -15.93
N SER A 206 -8.16 -2.39 -15.28
CA SER A 206 -8.05 -0.94 -15.46
C SER A 206 -6.64 -0.43 -15.11
N THR A 207 -6.06 -0.93 -14.02
CA THR A 207 -4.70 -0.55 -13.60
C THR A 207 -3.64 -1.08 -14.57
N ARG A 208 -3.72 -2.34 -15.02
CA ARG A 208 -2.79 -2.92 -16.02
C ARG A 208 -2.78 -2.11 -17.32
N GLU A 209 -3.96 -1.77 -17.81
CA GLU A 209 -4.11 -0.96 -19.04
C GLU A 209 -3.52 0.45 -18.88
N LYS A 210 -3.72 1.10 -17.73
CA LYS A 210 -3.09 2.41 -17.44
C LYS A 210 -1.57 2.30 -17.39
N ASN A 211 -1.03 1.29 -16.71
CA ASN A 211 0.41 1.05 -16.61
C ASN A 211 1.03 0.82 -17.99
N LYS A 212 0.38 0.03 -18.85
CA LYS A 212 0.82 -0.20 -20.23
C LYS A 212 0.87 1.09 -21.04
N ARG A 213 -0.16 1.94 -20.97
CA ARG A 213 -0.17 3.24 -21.66
C ARG A 213 0.95 4.16 -21.18
N ILE A 214 1.19 4.19 -19.87
CA ILE A 214 2.27 4.99 -19.27
C ILE A 214 3.62 4.51 -19.82
N GLN A 215 3.88 3.20 -19.84
CA GLN A 215 5.11 2.63 -20.38
C GLN A 215 5.29 2.97 -21.87
N GLU A 216 4.23 2.86 -22.68
CA GLU A 216 4.27 3.24 -24.10
C GLU A 216 4.58 4.74 -24.29
N MET A 217 4.00 5.61 -23.47
CA MET A 217 4.29 7.05 -23.50
C MET A 217 5.74 7.32 -23.12
N PHE A 218 6.27 6.70 -22.05
CA PHE A 218 7.67 6.82 -21.66
C PHE A 218 8.61 6.35 -22.76
N HIS A 219 8.31 5.21 -23.40
CA HIS A 219 9.12 4.69 -24.50
C HIS A 219 9.15 5.66 -25.70
N LYS A 220 8.00 6.23 -26.07
CA LYS A 220 7.90 7.25 -27.14
C LYS A 220 8.71 8.50 -26.80
N ILE A 221 8.65 8.97 -25.55
CA ILE A 221 9.44 10.11 -25.08
C ILE A 221 10.94 9.78 -25.14
N GLN A 222 11.35 8.60 -24.68
CA GLN A 222 12.75 8.17 -24.69
C GLN A 222 13.32 8.10 -26.11
N ILE A 223 12.57 7.55 -27.07
CA ILE A 223 12.95 7.56 -28.50
C ILE A 223 13.08 8.99 -29.04
N THR A 224 12.25 9.92 -28.56
CA THR A 224 12.27 11.31 -28.99
C THR A 224 13.47 12.08 -28.42
N ILE A 225 13.87 11.79 -27.19
CA ILE A 225 14.99 12.46 -26.51
C ILE A 225 16.34 11.87 -26.95
N ASP A 226 16.44 10.54 -27.04
CA ASP A 226 17.64 9.81 -27.46
C ASP A 226 17.30 8.89 -28.65
N PRO A 227 17.20 9.44 -29.88
CA PRO A 227 16.92 8.64 -31.05
C PRO A 227 18.04 7.61 -31.26
N PRO A 228 17.71 6.37 -31.68
CA PRO A 228 18.72 5.35 -31.91
C PRO A 228 19.78 5.88 -32.90
N PRO A 229 21.08 5.62 -32.65
CA PRO A 229 22.15 6.17 -33.47
C PRO A 229 21.95 5.74 -34.92
N ASN A 230 21.73 6.72 -35.79
CA ASN A 230 21.75 6.49 -37.23
C ASN A 230 23.13 5.94 -37.57
N GLY A 231 23.19 4.79 -38.23
CA GLY A 231 24.44 4.12 -38.57
C GLY A 231 25.34 5.02 -39.40
N ASN A 232 26.22 5.78 -38.76
CA ASN A 232 27.60 6.07 -39.14
C ASN A 232 28.29 7.04 -38.16
N ASN A 233 29.45 6.58 -37.70
CA ASN A 233 30.61 7.31 -37.17
C ASN A 233 30.65 7.80 -35.71
N ASN A 234 31.58 7.17 -34.97
CA ASN A 234 32.47 7.69 -33.92
C ASN A 234 32.23 9.14 -33.44
N THR A 235 31.92 9.29 -32.15
CA THR A 235 32.73 10.10 -31.22
C THR A 235 32.26 9.93 -29.77
N ASN A 236 33.24 9.86 -28.86
CA ASN A 236 33.07 9.97 -27.41
C ASN A 236 32.29 11.25 -27.04
N ASN A 237 31.38 11.18 -26.05
CA ASN A 237 31.44 12.03 -24.86
C ASN A 237 30.29 11.80 -23.85
N ASN A 238 30.70 11.48 -22.62
CA ASN A 238 30.18 11.89 -21.32
C ASN A 238 28.91 12.78 -21.29
N ASN A 239 27.71 12.20 -21.19
CA ASN A 239 26.50 12.93 -20.80
C ASN A 239 25.53 12.10 -19.91
N ASN A 240 26.04 11.41 -18.89
CA ASN A 240 25.22 10.76 -17.86
C ASN A 240 24.77 11.74 -16.76
N LYS A 241 24.05 12.83 -17.09
CA LYS A 241 23.56 13.76 -16.05
C LYS A 241 22.29 14.57 -16.34
N LEU A 242 21.56 14.30 -17.44
CA LEU A 242 20.38 15.10 -17.81
C LEU A 242 19.04 14.36 -17.73
N SER A 243 19.01 13.03 -17.56
CA SER A 243 17.77 12.26 -17.40
C SER A 243 17.04 12.49 -16.07
N ASP A 244 17.68 13.14 -15.10
CA ASP A 244 17.13 13.35 -13.74
C ASP A 244 16.33 14.67 -13.58
N LYS A 245 16.12 15.47 -14.64
CA LYS A 245 15.51 16.81 -14.53
C LYS A 245 14.47 17.20 -15.59
N LEU A 246 13.64 16.26 -16.04
CA LEU A 246 12.40 16.61 -16.73
C LEU A 246 11.20 16.26 -15.87
N SER A 247 10.73 17.28 -15.17
CA SER A 247 9.52 17.33 -14.35
C SER A 247 8.31 16.70 -15.07
N PRO A 248 7.51 15.84 -14.40
CA PRO A 248 6.15 15.62 -14.84
C PRO A 248 5.39 16.89 -14.49
N ARG A 249 5.08 17.68 -15.52
CA ARG A 249 4.08 18.74 -15.44
C ARG A 249 2.75 18.05 -15.17
N PHE A 250 2.39 17.93 -13.90
CA PHE A 250 1.20 17.24 -13.40
C PHE A 250 -0.01 17.45 -14.33
N LYS A 251 -0.31 16.42 -15.11
CA LYS A 251 -1.64 16.09 -15.63
C LYS A 251 -1.70 14.57 -15.60
N TYR A 252 -2.09 14.04 -14.44
CA TYR A 252 -2.48 12.64 -14.35
C TYR A 252 -3.99 12.62 -14.15
N ASP A 253 -4.71 12.10 -15.14
CA ASP A 253 -6.03 11.54 -14.92
C ASP A 253 -5.82 10.20 -14.18
N ASN A 254 -5.43 10.27 -12.91
CA ASN A 254 -5.38 9.10 -12.03
C ASN A 254 -6.67 9.03 -11.20
N GLN A 255 -6.93 7.89 -10.55
CA GLN A 255 -8.15 7.72 -9.74
C GLN A 255 -8.26 8.75 -8.62
N SER A 256 -7.16 9.26 -8.06
CA SER A 256 -7.25 10.34 -7.07
C SER A 256 -7.78 11.66 -7.64
N VAL A 257 -7.53 11.94 -8.94
CA VAL A 257 -8.05 13.14 -9.62
C VAL A 257 -9.52 12.97 -9.98
N ALA A 258 -9.96 11.80 -10.44
CA ALA A 258 -11.39 11.51 -10.64
C ALA A 258 -12.19 11.67 -9.31
N ASN A 259 -11.58 11.26 -8.19
CA ASN A 259 -12.18 11.35 -6.86
C ASN A 259 -12.13 12.77 -6.25
N SER A 260 -11.38 13.70 -6.84
CA SER A 260 -11.38 15.11 -6.41
C SER A 260 -12.47 15.95 -7.10
N THR A 261 -13.14 15.39 -8.11
CA THR A 261 -14.10 16.10 -8.96
C THR A 261 -15.57 15.75 -8.69
N GLU A 262 -15.85 14.76 -7.85
CA GLU A 262 -17.22 14.52 -7.38
C GLU A 262 -17.43 15.31 -6.07
N GLU A 263 -18.40 16.23 -6.10
CA GLU A 263 -18.73 17.26 -5.09
C GLU A 263 -18.06 18.65 -5.22
N ILE A 264 -18.20 19.27 -6.39
CA ILE A 264 -18.62 20.69 -6.42
C ILE A 264 -19.99 20.73 -7.09
N GLY A 265 -20.98 20.22 -6.37
CA GLY A 265 -22.38 20.49 -6.65
C GLY A 265 -22.62 21.99 -6.47
N SER A 266 -22.96 22.64 -7.58
CA SER A 266 -23.39 24.02 -7.69
C SER A 266 -24.40 24.41 -6.60
N SER A 267 -23.94 25.14 -5.57
CA SER A 267 -24.78 26.08 -4.84
C SER A 267 -24.31 27.50 -5.21
N GLY A 268 -25.06 28.14 -6.10
CA GLY A 268 -24.87 29.54 -6.42
C GLY A 268 -25.25 30.37 -5.20
N CYS A 269 -24.26 30.95 -4.52
CA CYS A 269 -24.50 32.05 -3.59
C CYS A 269 -24.15 33.35 -4.31
N ALA A 270 -25.13 33.90 -5.03
CA ALA A 270 -25.07 35.26 -5.53
C ALA A 270 -25.17 36.22 -4.33
N HIS A 271 -24.06 36.83 -3.95
CA HIS A 271 -24.08 38.00 -3.08
C HIS A 271 -24.57 39.21 -3.89
N SER A 272 -25.86 39.52 -3.78
CA SER A 272 -26.39 40.85 -4.07
C SER A 272 -26.17 41.76 -2.86
N HIS A 273 -25.27 42.72 -3.03
CA HIS A 273 -25.22 43.93 -2.22
C HIS A 273 -26.50 44.75 -2.45
N GLU A 274 -27.26 45.03 -1.40
CA GLU A 274 -28.11 46.22 -1.33
C GLU A 274 -27.97 46.89 0.04
N ASN A 275 -27.77 48.21 -0.03
CA ASN A 275 -27.64 49.18 1.07
C ASN A 275 -29.02 49.65 1.56
N GLY A 276 -29.08 50.12 2.82
CA GLY A 276 -30.18 50.92 3.37
C GLY A 276 -30.51 50.48 4.80
N ASN A 277 -29.84 51.00 5.83
CA ASN A 277 -30.07 52.28 6.52
C ASN A 277 -31.44 52.37 7.25
N GLU A 278 -31.33 52.76 8.53
CA GLU A 278 -32.36 53.34 9.42
C GLU A 278 -33.34 52.46 10.23
N ASN A 279 -33.10 52.49 11.56
CA ASN A 279 -33.96 53.05 12.62
C ASN A 279 -34.25 52.18 13.85
N MET A 280 -33.85 52.79 14.98
CA MET A 280 -34.31 52.66 16.37
C MET A 280 -35.67 51.98 16.59
N ASN A 281 -35.76 51.09 17.59
CA ASN A 281 -36.42 51.43 18.85
C ASN A 281 -36.32 50.37 19.95
N GLU A 282 -36.37 50.90 21.17
CA GLU A 282 -36.35 50.36 22.52
C GLU A 282 -37.35 49.23 22.84
N LYS A 283 -36.98 48.39 23.84
CA LYS A 283 -37.70 48.07 25.11
C LYS A 283 -37.33 46.64 25.56
N GLU A 284 -36.57 46.46 26.65
CA GLU A 284 -36.99 46.39 28.07
C GLU A 284 -37.87 45.17 28.42
N ASN A 285 -37.37 44.38 29.40
CA ASN A 285 -38.05 43.46 30.33
C ASN A 285 -38.82 42.27 29.69
N SER A 286 -38.74 41.04 30.17
CA SER A 286 -38.52 40.52 31.52
C SER A 286 -38.12 39.04 31.44
#